data_AF-A0A1Z5JNG2-F1
#
_entry.id   AF-A0A1Z5JNG2-F1
#
_cell.length_a   1.000
_cell.length_b   1.000
_cell.length_c   1.000
_cell.angle_alpha   90.00
_cell.angle_beta   90.00
_cell.angle_gamma   90.00
#
_symmetry.space_group_name_H-M   'P 1'
#
loop_
_entity.id
_entity.type
_entity.pdbx_description
1 polymer ?
#
loop_
_entity_poly.entity_id
_entity_poly.type
_entity_poly.pdbx_seq_one_letter_code
_entity_poly.pdbx_strand_id
1 'polypeptide(L)'
;MPKVSKKGAAISAANHRNKPYEKSSVNQSSANNLMAANTSLGQHFLKNPARVEDQNFRHKLQVIQGDAMQTAWPFFDLMVANLPYQISSQVVFKLLSHRPMFRCAVLMFQEEFALRLTARPGEALYCRLSVNTQLLAKVDQLLKVGKQNFRPPPKVESRVVRIELKNPPPPVNFTEWDGMIRLLFNRKNKTLRSVLMTKAVIKLLEENRQTVKALAKPDAMIDDRPIGDILEEILARESWKDHRASKMDLDQFLQLLAEFNEAGIHFSC
;
A
#
# COMPACT_ATOMS: atom_id res chain seq x y z
N MET A 1 39.77 -46.45 37.69
CA MET A 1 40.75 -46.61 36.59
C MET A 1 40.75 -48.09 36.19
N PRO A 2 40.82 -48.47 34.90
CA PRO A 2 41.76 -47.94 33.90
C PRO A 2 41.17 -47.44 32.58
N LYS A 3 42.04 -46.74 31.84
CA LYS A 3 41.90 -46.09 30.52
C LYS A 3 42.31 -47.02 29.38
N VAL A 4 41.95 -46.67 28.13
CA VAL A 4 42.74 -46.59 26.86
C VAL A 4 41.75 -46.59 25.68
N SER A 5 41.41 -45.45 25.06
CA SER A 5 42.04 -44.76 23.91
C SER A 5 42.15 -45.56 22.59
N LYS A 6 41.44 -45.10 21.54
CA LYS A 6 41.96 -45.01 20.16
C LYS A 6 41.24 -43.91 19.35
N LYS A 7 42.05 -43.17 18.58
CA LYS A 7 41.75 -42.04 17.68
C LYS A 7 41.06 -42.50 16.38
N GLY A 8 40.34 -41.58 15.73
CA GLY A 8 39.92 -41.69 14.32
C GLY A 8 39.02 -40.52 13.90
N ALA A 9 39.27 -39.93 12.74
CA ALA A 9 38.95 -38.55 12.37
C ALA A 9 37.61 -38.31 11.64
N ALA A 10 37.11 -37.07 11.82
CA ALA A 10 36.59 -36.13 10.81
C ALA A 10 35.10 -36.10 10.36
N ILE A 11 34.68 -34.83 10.19
CA ILE A 11 33.67 -34.22 9.29
C ILE A 11 32.24 -33.98 9.82
N SER A 12 32.08 -32.77 10.41
CA SER A 12 31.13 -31.69 10.03
C SER A 12 29.68 -32.04 9.63
N ALA A 13 28.71 -31.54 10.41
CA ALA A 13 27.58 -30.75 9.90
C ALA A 13 26.83 -30.03 11.04
N ALA A 14 27.15 -28.75 11.26
CA ALA A 14 26.33 -27.84 12.06
C ALA A 14 25.19 -27.31 11.18
N ASN A 15 23.95 -27.75 11.44
CA ASN A 15 22.74 -27.15 10.87
C ASN A 15 22.15 -26.16 11.89
N HIS A 16 22.58 -24.90 11.82
CA HIS A 16 21.84 -23.76 12.34
C HIS A 16 21.13 -23.07 11.18
N ARG A 17 19.80 -23.18 11.17
CA ARG A 17 18.92 -22.42 10.28
C ARG A 17 18.93 -20.95 10.71
N ASN A 18 19.83 -20.16 10.13
CA ASN A 18 19.80 -18.70 10.26
C ASN A 18 18.69 -18.11 9.39
N LYS A 19 17.85 -17.27 10.00
CA LYS A 19 16.79 -16.48 9.36
C LYS A 19 17.43 -15.30 8.60
N PRO A 20 16.88 -14.86 7.46
CA PRO A 20 17.60 -14.04 6.48
C PRO A 20 17.74 -12.54 6.82
N TYR A 21 17.43 -12.12 8.05
CA TYR A 21 17.49 -10.71 8.46
C TYR A 21 17.99 -10.61 9.90
N GLU A 22 19.27 -10.91 10.11
CA GLU A 22 19.99 -10.52 11.32
C GLU A 22 20.85 -9.29 10.98
N LYS A 23 20.67 -8.24 11.78
CA LYS A 23 21.16 -6.88 11.52
C LYS A 23 22.69 -6.83 11.56
N SER A 24 23.31 -6.33 10.49
CA SER A 24 24.62 -5.69 10.59
C SER A 24 24.42 -4.20 10.95
N SER A 25 24.90 -3.83 12.12
CA SER A 25 24.95 -2.46 12.62
C SER A 25 25.93 -1.63 11.79
N VAL A 26 25.41 -0.80 10.88
CA VAL A 26 26.14 0.33 10.32
C VAL A 26 25.22 1.54 10.42
N ASN A 27 25.56 2.45 11.33
CA ASN A 27 24.98 3.79 11.41
C ASN A 27 25.33 4.56 10.13
N GLN A 28 24.40 4.65 9.18
CA GLN A 28 24.37 5.70 8.18
C GLN A 28 22.95 6.25 8.07
N SER A 29 22.76 7.43 8.67
CA SER A 29 21.63 8.32 8.45
C SER A 29 21.45 8.54 6.95
N SER A 30 20.49 7.82 6.36
CA SER A 30 20.09 8.01 4.97
C SER A 30 19.11 9.17 4.94
N ALA A 31 19.59 10.36 4.57
CA ALA A 31 18.74 11.51 4.33
C ALA A 31 17.76 11.19 3.19
N ASN A 32 16.48 11.04 3.54
CA ASN A 32 15.39 10.83 2.60
C ASN A 32 15.13 12.15 1.85
N ASN A 33 15.75 12.33 0.68
CA ASN A 33 15.55 13.54 -0.12
C ASN A 33 14.19 13.48 -0.83
N LEU A 34 13.25 14.31 -0.39
CA LEU A 34 12.00 14.57 -1.09
C LEU A 34 12.15 15.90 -1.83
N MET A 35 12.32 15.85 -3.16
CA MET A 35 12.38 17.04 -4.01
C MET A 35 10.98 17.38 -4.51
N ALA A 36 10.46 18.55 -4.15
CA ALA A 36 9.29 19.15 -4.76
C ALA A 36 9.76 19.99 -5.96
N ALA A 37 9.31 19.66 -7.17
CA ALA A 37 9.66 20.43 -8.36
C ALA A 37 8.68 21.61 -8.49
N ASN A 38 9.20 22.83 -8.43
CA ASN A 38 8.44 24.04 -8.74
C ASN A 38 8.34 24.18 -10.28
N THR A 39 7.13 24.45 -10.77
CA THR A 39 6.73 24.52 -12.18
C THR A 39 7.56 25.52 -12.97
N SER A 40 8.57 25.05 -13.70
CA SER A 40 9.09 25.65 -14.95
C SER A 40 10.31 24.94 -15.53
N LEU A 41 10.92 23.95 -14.87
CA LEU A 41 12.04 23.21 -15.45
C LEU A 41 11.67 21.76 -15.76
N GLY A 42 11.55 21.48 -17.06
CA GLY A 42 11.69 20.14 -17.58
C GLY A 42 13.08 19.59 -17.24
N GLN A 43 13.07 18.39 -16.68
CA GLN A 43 14.18 17.43 -16.65
C GLN A 43 15.55 17.98 -16.26
N HIS A 44 15.99 17.79 -15.02
CA HIS A 44 17.35 17.35 -14.71
C HIS A 44 17.42 16.86 -13.25
N PHE A 45 18.41 16.01 -12.97
CA PHE A 45 18.91 15.54 -11.66
C PHE A 45 18.45 14.15 -11.17
N LEU A 46 19.14 13.13 -11.68
CA LEU A 46 19.41 11.86 -11.01
C LEU A 46 20.90 11.82 -10.63
N LYS A 47 21.17 11.52 -9.35
CA LYS A 47 22.45 11.49 -8.59
C LYS A 47 22.98 12.85 -8.10
N ASN A 48 23.12 12.94 -6.77
CA ASN A 48 23.65 14.01 -5.92
C ASN A 48 22.76 15.25 -5.70
N PRO A 49 22.20 15.45 -4.48
CA PRO A 49 21.39 16.61 -4.13
C PRO A 49 22.19 17.93 -3.97
N ALA A 50 23.39 18.08 -4.54
CA ALA A 50 24.30 19.18 -4.16
C ALA A 50 25.09 19.85 -5.30
N ARG A 51 24.71 19.71 -6.57
CA ARG A 51 25.32 20.53 -7.65
C ARG A 51 24.28 21.04 -8.64
N VAL A 52 23.54 22.06 -8.21
CA VAL A 52 23.06 23.06 -9.17
C VAL A 52 24.29 23.90 -9.53
N GLU A 53 24.99 23.51 -10.61
CA GLU A 53 26.17 24.23 -11.10
C GLU A 53 25.78 25.60 -11.70
N ASP A 54 24.53 25.73 -12.15
CA ASP A 54 23.98 26.96 -12.68
C ASP A 54 23.52 27.89 -11.55
N GLN A 55 24.32 28.94 -11.28
CA GLN A 55 24.07 29.92 -10.23
C GLN A 55 22.68 30.58 -10.35
N ASN A 56 22.09 30.61 -11.54
CA ASN A 56 20.81 31.26 -11.80
C ASN A 56 19.61 30.57 -11.13
N PHE A 57 19.70 29.28 -10.77
CA PHE A 57 18.56 28.55 -10.20
C PHE A 57 18.61 28.34 -8.68
N ARG A 58 19.68 28.81 -8.01
CA ARG A 58 19.83 28.62 -6.55
C ARG A 58 18.67 29.19 -5.74
N HIS A 59 18.10 30.32 -6.15
CA HIS A 59 16.97 30.95 -5.47
C HIS A 59 15.64 30.17 -5.60
N LYS A 60 15.56 29.20 -6.53
CA LYS A 60 14.38 28.33 -6.74
C LYS A 60 14.52 26.97 -6.05
N LEU A 61 15.68 26.67 -5.49
CA LEU A 61 15.96 25.40 -4.80
C LEU A 61 15.74 25.57 -3.30
N GLN A 62 14.73 24.88 -2.78
CA GLN A 62 14.56 24.70 -1.35
C GLN A 62 14.95 23.27 -0.96
N VAL A 63 15.86 23.12 -0.01
CA VAL A 63 16.25 21.81 0.53
C VAL A 63 15.60 21.65 1.90
N ILE A 64 14.76 20.62 2.03
CA ILE A 64 14.13 20.25 3.30
C ILE A 64 14.83 18.99 3.80
N GLN A 65 15.58 19.11 4.88
CA GLN A 65 16.27 17.99 5.50
C GLN A 65 15.40 17.35 6.59
N GLY A 66 15.10 16.06 6.45
CA GLY A 66 14.30 15.33 7.43
C GLY A 66 13.93 13.93 6.96
N ASP A 67 13.16 13.22 7.78
CA ASP A 67 12.50 11.99 7.34
C ASP A 67 11.26 12.36 6.53
N ALA A 68 11.32 12.12 5.22
CA ALA A 68 10.23 12.30 4.29
C ALA A 68 8.88 11.74 4.76
N MET A 69 8.85 10.69 5.58
CA MET A 69 7.61 10.14 6.11
C MET A 69 7.02 10.94 7.26
N GLN A 70 7.86 11.56 8.09
CA GLN A 70 7.46 12.34 9.27
C GLN A 70 7.27 13.83 8.93
N THR A 71 8.05 14.35 7.99
CA THR A 71 7.99 15.76 7.59
C THR A 71 6.71 16.04 6.80
N ALA A 72 6.08 17.18 7.07
CA ALA A 72 4.97 17.69 6.28
C ALA A 72 5.47 18.08 4.89
N TRP A 73 4.81 17.60 3.84
CA TRP A 73 5.18 17.95 2.47
C TRP A 73 4.56 19.30 2.11
N PRO A 74 5.34 20.23 1.53
CA PRO A 74 4.76 21.44 0.97
C PRO A 74 3.84 21.09 -0.20
N PHE A 75 3.02 22.04 -0.63
CA PHE A 75 2.31 21.91 -1.90
C PHE A 75 3.30 21.74 -3.06
N PHE A 76 2.95 20.87 -4.01
CA PHE A 76 3.68 20.70 -5.26
C PHE A 76 2.71 20.32 -6.38
N ASP A 77 3.03 20.71 -7.61
CA ASP A 77 2.31 20.25 -8.80
C ASP A 77 2.85 18.90 -9.29
N LEU A 78 4.17 18.72 -9.19
CA LEU A 78 4.89 17.56 -9.69
C LEU A 78 5.83 16.99 -8.63
N MET A 79 5.80 15.68 -8.48
CA MET A 79 6.78 14.94 -7.70
C MET A 79 7.61 14.04 -8.60
N VAL A 80 8.93 14.10 -8.47
CA VAL A 80 9.83 13.13 -9.09
C VAL A 80 10.69 12.54 -8.00
N ALA A 81 10.67 11.21 -7.84
CA ALA A 81 11.47 10.58 -6.80
C ALA A 81 12.01 9.21 -7.20
N ASN A 82 13.25 8.96 -6.79
CA ASN A 82 13.85 7.65 -6.73
C ASN A 82 13.84 7.19 -5.26
N LEU A 83 12.86 6.36 -4.91
CA LEU A 83 12.56 6.05 -3.51
C LEU A 83 13.34 4.80 -3.04
N PRO A 84 13.85 4.79 -1.80
CA PRO A 84 14.24 3.55 -1.15
C PRO A 84 13.06 2.58 -1.10
N TYR A 85 13.30 1.34 -1.51
CA TYR A 85 12.20 0.41 -1.75
C TYR A 85 11.38 0.07 -0.49
N GLN A 86 12.00 0.15 0.68
CA GLN A 86 11.39 -0.14 1.98
C GLN A 86 10.26 0.82 2.35
N ILE A 87 10.29 2.05 1.85
CA ILE A 87 9.28 3.08 2.16
C ILE A 87 8.23 3.24 1.05
N SER A 88 8.36 2.53 -0.07
CA SER A 88 7.52 2.69 -1.27
C SER A 88 6.03 2.70 -0.97
N SER A 89 5.54 1.73 -0.20
CA SER A 89 4.12 1.64 0.14
C SER A 89 3.64 2.83 0.97
N GLN A 90 4.44 3.27 1.94
CA GLN A 90 4.07 4.39 2.80
C GLN A 90 4.05 5.70 2.01
N VAL A 91 5.02 5.88 1.11
CA VAL A 91 5.07 7.04 0.21
C VAL A 91 3.86 7.07 -0.72
N VAL A 92 3.47 5.93 -1.32
CA VAL A 92 2.26 5.87 -2.16
C VAL A 92 1.02 6.25 -1.37
N PHE A 93 0.79 5.70 -0.16
CA PHE A 93 -0.38 6.08 0.63
C PHE A 93 -0.35 7.56 1.07
N LYS A 94 0.82 8.08 1.48
CA LYS A 94 0.98 9.49 1.81
C LYS A 94 0.71 10.40 0.60
N LEU A 95 1.09 9.96 -0.59
CA LEU A 95 0.82 10.65 -1.85
C LEU A 95 -0.67 10.65 -2.18
N LEU A 96 -1.36 9.51 -2.10
CA LEU A 96 -2.80 9.41 -2.39
C LEU A 96 -3.65 10.29 -1.46
N SER A 97 -3.23 10.42 -0.20
CA SER A 97 -3.89 11.27 0.80
C SER A 97 -3.41 12.73 0.80
N HIS A 98 -2.41 13.09 -0.02
CA HIS A 98 -1.87 14.44 -0.02
C HIS A 98 -2.91 15.45 -0.50
N ARG A 99 -3.00 16.57 0.22
CA ARG A 99 -3.86 17.71 -0.11
C ARG A 99 -3.08 19.01 0.09
N PRO A 100 -3.27 20.04 -0.75
CA PRO A 100 -4.07 20.07 -1.99
C PRO A 100 -3.64 19.03 -3.04
N MET A 101 -4.51 18.72 -4.00
CA MET A 101 -4.17 17.74 -5.04
C MET A 101 -3.04 18.26 -5.93
N PHE A 102 -2.09 17.39 -6.24
CA PHE A 102 -1.02 17.64 -7.21
C PHE A 102 -1.41 17.11 -8.59
N ARG A 103 -0.71 17.54 -9.64
CA ARG A 103 -0.99 17.14 -11.02
C ARG A 103 -0.55 15.72 -11.32
N CYS A 104 0.73 15.40 -11.12
CA CYS A 104 1.22 14.03 -11.27
C CYS A 104 2.52 13.76 -10.50
N ALA A 105 2.79 12.48 -10.21
CA ALA A 105 4.03 12.02 -9.62
C ALA A 105 4.69 10.98 -10.53
N VAL A 106 5.98 11.14 -10.82
CA VAL A 106 6.79 10.19 -11.58
C VAL A 106 7.79 9.55 -10.62
N LEU A 107 7.52 8.30 -10.26
CA LEU A 107 8.21 7.60 -9.18
C LEU A 107 8.89 6.36 -9.73
N MET A 108 10.08 6.07 -9.22
CA MET A 108 10.77 4.81 -9.51
C MET A 108 10.62 3.85 -8.35
N PHE A 109 10.20 2.62 -8.66
CA PHE A 109 10.03 1.52 -7.72
C PHE A 109 10.77 0.26 -8.19
N GLN A 110 10.84 -0.76 -7.33
CA GLN A 110 11.14 -2.12 -7.78
C GLN A 110 10.12 -2.56 -8.80
N GLU A 111 10.55 -3.35 -9.79
CA GLU A 111 9.67 -3.82 -10.85
C GLU A 111 8.44 -4.55 -10.30
N GLU A 112 8.59 -5.49 -9.36
CA GLU A 112 7.47 -6.21 -8.76
C GLU A 112 6.47 -5.25 -8.06
N PHE A 113 6.97 -4.26 -7.32
CA PHE A 113 6.11 -3.28 -6.64
C PHE A 113 5.34 -2.42 -7.65
N ALA A 114 6.01 -1.96 -8.71
CA ALA A 114 5.37 -1.22 -9.79
C ALA A 114 4.28 -2.05 -10.50
N LEU A 115 4.55 -3.33 -10.76
CA LEU A 115 3.58 -4.26 -11.33
C LEU A 115 2.37 -4.45 -10.41
N ARG A 116 2.57 -4.50 -9.08
CA ARG A 116 1.46 -4.58 -8.11
C ARG A 116 0.54 -3.35 -8.16
N LEU A 117 1.06 -2.14 -8.37
CA LEU A 117 0.22 -0.94 -8.43
C LEU A 117 -0.81 -1.01 -9.57
N THR A 118 -0.41 -1.57 -10.71
CA THR A 118 -1.25 -1.69 -11.92
C THR A 118 -1.86 -3.07 -12.12
N ALA A 119 -1.70 -3.98 -11.16
CA ALA A 119 -2.19 -5.35 -11.29
C ALA A 119 -3.72 -5.36 -11.37
N ARG A 120 -4.26 -6.18 -12.27
CA ARG A 120 -5.70 -6.29 -12.54
C ARG A 120 -6.36 -7.45 -11.77
N PRO A 121 -7.69 -7.44 -11.60
CA PRO A 121 -8.40 -8.58 -11.03
C PRO A 121 -8.06 -9.87 -11.76
N GLY A 122 -7.82 -10.94 -10.99
CA GLY A 122 -7.39 -12.25 -11.47
C GLY A 122 -5.87 -12.42 -11.61
N GLU A 123 -5.09 -11.35 -11.60
CA GLU A 123 -3.63 -11.44 -11.70
C GLU A 123 -2.98 -11.86 -10.37
N ALA A 124 -1.83 -12.55 -10.45
CA ALA A 124 -1.12 -13.04 -9.27
C ALA A 124 -0.73 -11.90 -8.30
N LEU A 125 -0.30 -10.77 -8.85
CA LEU A 125 0.16 -9.59 -8.12
C LEU A 125 -0.98 -8.69 -7.62
N TYR A 126 -2.24 -9.00 -7.95
CA TYR A 126 -3.40 -8.23 -7.50
C TYR A 126 -3.56 -8.31 -5.98
N CYS A 127 -3.57 -7.15 -5.33
CA CYS A 127 -3.59 -7.04 -3.88
C CYS A 127 -4.27 -5.76 -3.42
N ARG A 128 -4.42 -5.58 -2.10
CA ARG A 128 -4.94 -4.34 -1.48
C ARG A 128 -4.27 -3.06 -2.00
N LEU A 129 -2.96 -3.10 -2.25
CA LEU A 129 -2.23 -1.96 -2.82
C LEU A 129 -2.76 -1.60 -4.22
N SER A 130 -3.01 -2.61 -5.06
CA SER A 130 -3.57 -2.44 -6.41
C SER A 130 -4.93 -1.74 -6.33
N VAL A 131 -5.83 -2.30 -5.51
CA VAL A 131 -7.20 -1.81 -5.33
C VAL A 131 -7.24 -0.37 -4.81
N ASN A 132 -6.53 -0.09 -3.73
CA ASN A 132 -6.55 1.26 -3.13
C ASN A 132 -5.93 2.32 -4.04
N THR A 133 -4.85 1.96 -4.74
CA THR A 133 -4.19 2.90 -5.66
C THR A 133 -5.09 3.17 -6.85
N GLN A 134 -5.69 2.14 -7.44
CA GLN A 134 -6.57 2.29 -8.62
C GLN A 134 -7.91 2.94 -8.29
N LEU A 135 -8.40 2.85 -7.04
CA LEU A 135 -9.56 3.62 -6.59
C LEU A 135 -9.26 5.12 -6.71
N LEU A 136 -8.15 5.57 -6.13
CA LEU A 136 -7.84 6.99 -5.94
C LEU A 136 -7.04 7.63 -7.07
N ALA A 137 -6.35 6.84 -7.89
CA ALA A 137 -5.42 7.35 -8.89
C ALA A 137 -5.41 6.49 -10.16
N LYS A 138 -5.01 7.12 -11.26
CA LYS A 138 -4.56 6.44 -12.47
C LYS A 138 -3.05 6.18 -12.35
N VAL A 139 -2.64 4.95 -12.67
CA VAL A 139 -1.22 4.55 -12.62
C VAL A 139 -0.79 4.02 -13.99
N ASP A 140 0.19 4.67 -14.59
CA ASP A 140 0.77 4.27 -15.87
C ASP A 140 2.21 3.77 -15.66
N GLN A 141 2.57 2.66 -16.30
CA GLN A 141 3.96 2.21 -16.36
C GLN A 141 4.67 2.93 -17.51
N LEU A 142 5.74 3.66 -17.21
CA LEU A 142 6.44 4.46 -18.22
C LEU A 142 7.57 3.68 -18.88
N LEU A 143 8.53 3.19 -18.07
CA LEU A 143 9.70 2.48 -18.58
C LEU A 143 10.34 1.58 -17.53
N LYS A 144 11.01 0.52 -18.00
CA LYS A 144 11.84 -0.37 -17.18
C LYS A 144 13.26 0.20 -17.07
N VAL A 145 13.84 0.17 -15.87
CA VAL A 145 15.20 0.61 -15.60
C VAL A 145 16.04 -0.56 -15.16
N GLY A 146 17.07 -0.86 -15.95
CA GLY A 146 18.05 -1.91 -15.68
C GLY A 146 18.83 -1.67 -14.39
N LYS A 147 19.06 -2.70 -13.56
CA LYS A 147 19.89 -2.60 -12.34
C LYS A 147 21.31 -2.06 -12.57
N GLN A 148 21.86 -2.22 -13.77
CA GLN A 148 23.19 -1.69 -14.14
C GLN A 148 23.25 -0.15 -14.21
N ASN A 149 22.11 0.53 -14.23
CA ASN A 149 22.04 1.99 -14.21
C ASN A 149 22.26 2.58 -12.80
N PHE A 150 22.35 1.74 -11.78
CA PHE A 150 22.50 2.15 -10.38
C PHE A 150 23.94 1.96 -9.88
N ARG A 151 24.31 2.73 -8.86
CA ARG A 151 25.60 2.60 -8.17
C ARG A 151 25.38 2.71 -6.65
N PRO A 152 25.59 1.63 -5.88
CA PRO A 152 25.85 0.25 -6.34
C PRO A 152 24.61 -0.36 -7.07
N PRO A 153 24.79 -1.37 -7.94
CA PRO A 153 23.67 -2.07 -8.56
C PRO A 153 22.78 -2.80 -7.54
N PRO A 154 21.44 -2.64 -7.58
CA PRO A 154 20.53 -3.42 -6.77
C PRO A 154 20.44 -4.87 -7.27
N LYS A 155 19.85 -5.74 -6.44
CA LYS A 155 19.63 -7.16 -6.80
C LYS A 155 18.48 -7.36 -7.81
N VAL A 156 17.60 -6.39 -7.93
CA VAL A 156 16.35 -6.47 -8.72
C VAL A 156 16.24 -5.31 -9.69
N GLU A 157 15.40 -5.50 -10.70
CA GLU A 157 15.09 -4.47 -11.68
C GLU A 157 14.15 -3.38 -11.11
N SER A 158 14.16 -2.22 -11.75
CA SER A 158 13.30 -1.09 -11.42
C SER A 158 12.33 -0.76 -12.54
N ARG A 159 11.27 -0.02 -12.20
CA ARG A 159 10.31 0.51 -13.16
C ARG A 159 9.85 1.89 -12.72
N VAL A 160 9.77 2.81 -13.67
CA VAL A 160 9.23 4.16 -13.48
C VAL A 160 7.74 4.11 -13.75
N VAL A 161 6.96 4.67 -12.83
CA VAL A 161 5.51 4.79 -12.94
C VAL A 161 5.09 6.25 -12.81
N ARG A 162 3.99 6.59 -13.47
CA ARG A 162 3.28 7.85 -13.29
C ARG A 162 2.02 7.61 -12.48
N ILE A 163 1.79 8.42 -11.45
CA ILE A 163 0.59 8.41 -10.62
C ILE A 163 -0.11 9.75 -10.75
N GLU A 164 -1.38 9.73 -11.14
CA GLU A 164 -2.25 10.90 -11.29
C GLU A 164 -3.49 10.69 -10.41
N LEU A 165 -3.74 11.59 -9.45
CA LEU A 165 -4.93 11.48 -8.60
C LEU A 165 -6.19 11.71 -9.43
N LYS A 166 -7.24 10.95 -9.16
CA LYS A 166 -8.56 11.23 -9.74
C LYS A 166 -9.10 12.51 -9.11
N ASN A 167 -9.49 13.46 -9.96
CA ASN A 167 -10.06 14.74 -9.56
C ASN A 167 -11.38 14.97 -10.33
N PRO A 168 -12.54 15.08 -9.66
CA PRO A 168 -12.72 14.98 -8.20
C PRO A 168 -12.37 13.58 -7.66
N PRO A 169 -12.02 13.46 -6.37
CA PRO A 169 -11.83 12.15 -5.76
C PRO A 169 -13.16 11.40 -5.74
N PRO A 170 -13.16 10.06 -5.80
CA PRO A 170 -14.40 9.29 -5.71
C PRO A 170 -15.09 9.58 -4.36
N PRO A 171 -16.44 9.69 -4.34
CA PRO A 171 -17.21 10.03 -3.14
C PRO A 171 -17.34 8.82 -2.21
N VAL A 172 -16.21 8.31 -1.72
CA VAL A 172 -16.11 7.09 -0.91
C VAL A 172 -15.36 7.42 0.38
N ASN A 173 -15.89 6.98 1.51
CA ASN A 173 -15.16 7.04 2.77
C ASN A 173 -13.96 6.07 2.68
N PHE A 174 -12.76 6.62 2.49
CA PHE A 174 -11.57 5.81 2.28
C PHE A 174 -11.23 4.93 3.50
N THR A 175 -11.52 5.38 4.72
CA THR A 175 -11.27 4.59 5.94
C THR A 175 -12.13 3.34 5.96
N GLU A 176 -13.40 3.48 5.60
CA GLU A 176 -14.35 2.38 5.54
C GLU A 176 -14.01 1.41 4.40
N TRP A 177 -13.74 1.96 3.21
CA TRP A 177 -13.25 1.21 2.06
C TRP A 177 -12.00 0.39 2.41
N ASP A 178 -10.97 1.02 2.96
CA ASP A 178 -9.71 0.36 3.27
C ASP A 178 -9.88 -0.69 4.38
N GLY A 179 -10.79 -0.47 5.33
CA GLY A 179 -11.22 -1.45 6.32
C GLY A 179 -11.78 -2.71 5.68
N MET A 180 -12.73 -2.57 4.75
CA MET A 180 -13.31 -3.69 4.02
C MET A 180 -12.26 -4.41 3.16
N ILE A 181 -11.51 -3.69 2.33
CA ILE A 181 -10.48 -4.26 1.45
C ILE A 181 -9.43 -5.00 2.27
N ARG A 182 -9.02 -4.47 3.43
CA ARG A 182 -8.08 -5.15 4.35
C ARG A 182 -8.61 -6.51 4.80
N LEU A 183 -9.88 -6.60 5.21
CA LEU A 183 -10.47 -7.88 5.62
C LEU A 183 -10.51 -8.87 4.46
N LEU A 184 -11.00 -8.43 3.30
CA LEU A 184 -11.18 -9.28 2.11
C LEU A 184 -9.84 -9.82 1.57
N PHE A 185 -8.79 -9.00 1.55
CA PHE A 185 -7.50 -9.39 1.01
C PHE A 185 -6.61 -10.20 1.96
N ASN A 186 -6.98 -10.37 3.24
CA ASN A 186 -6.28 -11.28 4.16
C ASN A 186 -6.26 -12.72 3.64
N ARG A 187 -7.35 -13.16 3.01
CA ARG A 187 -7.45 -14.46 2.33
C ARG A 187 -8.10 -14.27 0.96
N LYS A 188 -7.47 -13.46 0.10
CA LYS A 188 -8.01 -13.03 -1.21
C LYS A 188 -8.53 -14.15 -2.13
N ASN A 189 -8.00 -15.36 -1.98
CA ASN A 189 -8.38 -16.52 -2.78
C ASN A 189 -9.50 -17.37 -2.13
N LYS A 190 -10.01 -17.02 -0.95
CA LYS A 190 -11.18 -17.65 -0.35
C LYS A 190 -12.45 -16.89 -0.74
N THR A 191 -13.60 -17.54 -0.62
CA THR A 191 -14.88 -16.89 -0.90
C THR A 191 -15.16 -15.76 0.09
N LEU A 192 -15.89 -14.73 -0.32
CA LEU A 192 -16.27 -13.61 0.55
C LEU A 192 -16.89 -14.10 1.86
N ARG A 193 -17.84 -15.04 1.75
CA ARG A 193 -18.45 -15.75 2.89
C ARG A 193 -17.43 -16.35 3.84
N SER A 194 -16.44 -17.10 3.33
CA SER A 194 -15.41 -17.72 4.17
C SER A 194 -14.53 -16.71 4.90
N VAL A 195 -14.39 -15.49 4.36
CA VAL A 195 -13.60 -14.42 4.96
C VAL A 195 -14.40 -13.67 6.02
N LEU A 196 -15.65 -13.28 5.70
CA LEU A 196 -16.47 -12.41 6.52
C LEU A 196 -17.20 -13.16 7.65
N MET A 197 -17.58 -14.42 7.46
CA MET A 197 -18.30 -15.23 8.47
C MET A 197 -17.40 -15.80 9.58
N THR A 198 -16.22 -15.23 9.80
CA THR A 198 -15.38 -15.64 10.94
C THR A 198 -15.83 -14.94 12.21
N LYS A 199 -15.77 -15.64 13.35
CA LYS A 199 -16.15 -15.08 14.67
C LYS A 199 -15.46 -13.74 14.97
N ALA A 200 -14.19 -13.61 14.61
CA ALA A 200 -13.42 -12.38 14.83
C ALA A 200 -13.93 -11.20 13.98
N VAL A 201 -14.29 -11.45 12.72
CA VAL A 201 -14.83 -10.40 11.83
C VAL A 201 -16.24 -10.01 12.26
N ILE A 202 -17.11 -10.98 12.57
CA ILE A 202 -18.46 -10.69 13.07
C ILE A 202 -18.40 -9.84 14.34
N LYS A 203 -17.53 -10.18 15.30
CA LYS A 203 -17.33 -9.39 16.52
C LYS A 203 -16.88 -7.96 16.23
N LEU A 204 -15.91 -7.79 15.33
CA LEU A 204 -15.42 -6.48 14.91
C LEU A 204 -16.55 -5.62 14.31
N LEU A 205 -17.35 -6.20 13.42
CA LEU A 205 -18.44 -5.49 12.75
C LEU A 205 -19.58 -5.14 13.72
N GLU A 206 -19.84 -5.99 14.71
CA GLU A 206 -20.80 -5.70 15.78
C GLU A 206 -20.33 -4.52 16.66
N GLU A 207 -19.06 -4.48 17.05
CA GLU A 207 -18.46 -3.38 17.81
C GLU A 207 -18.51 -2.05 17.02
N ASN A 208 -18.24 -2.10 15.71
CA ASN A 208 -18.35 -0.94 14.83
C ASN A 208 -19.80 -0.45 14.74
N ARG A 209 -20.77 -1.36 14.55
CA ARG A 209 -22.20 -1.03 14.47
C ARG A 209 -22.69 -0.36 15.76
N GLN A 210 -22.29 -0.87 16.92
CA GLN A 210 -22.65 -0.26 18.21
C GLN A 210 -22.10 1.17 18.33
N THR A 211 -20.86 1.38 17.88
CA THR A 211 -20.24 2.71 17.88
C THR A 211 -20.99 3.68 16.98
N VAL A 212 -21.35 3.25 15.77
CA VAL A 212 -22.16 4.06 14.83
C VAL A 212 -23.55 4.35 15.40
N LYS A 213 -24.21 3.37 16.01
CA LYS A 213 -25.51 3.56 16.70
C LYS A 213 -25.42 4.61 17.81
N ALA A 214 -24.35 4.60 18.60
CA ALA A 214 -24.14 5.59 19.67
C ALA A 214 -23.93 7.02 19.14
N LEU A 215 -23.42 7.16 17.91
CA LEU A 215 -23.21 8.45 17.24
C LEU A 215 -24.40 8.89 16.37
N ALA A 216 -25.27 7.96 15.97
CA ALA A 216 -26.41 8.21 15.11
C ALA A 216 -27.58 8.90 15.86
N LYS A 217 -28.42 9.61 15.12
CA LYS A 217 -29.66 10.20 15.66
C LYS A 217 -30.66 9.08 16.01
N PRO A 218 -31.54 9.27 17.01
CA PRO A 218 -32.47 8.24 17.50
C PRO A 218 -33.41 7.61 16.44
N ASP A 219 -33.67 8.32 15.33
CA ASP A 219 -34.62 7.89 14.29
C ASP A 219 -34.02 7.04 13.16
N ALA A 220 -32.74 6.66 13.24
CA ALA A 220 -32.16 5.75 12.25
C ALA A 220 -32.74 4.33 12.45
N MET A 221 -33.61 3.89 11.53
CA MET A 221 -34.06 2.48 11.47
C MET A 221 -32.89 1.59 11.08
N ILE A 222 -32.14 1.13 12.09
CA ILE A 222 -31.03 0.20 11.91
C ILE A 222 -31.54 -1.19 12.25
N ASP A 223 -31.34 -2.13 11.33
CA ASP A 223 -31.65 -3.54 11.56
C ASP A 223 -30.94 -4.04 12.83
N ASP A 224 -31.72 -4.50 13.80
CA ASP A 224 -31.25 -5.00 15.10
C ASP A 224 -30.92 -6.51 15.08
N ARG A 225 -31.10 -7.19 13.94
CA ARG A 225 -30.68 -8.59 13.80
C ARG A 225 -29.17 -8.77 14.08
N PRO A 226 -28.73 -9.96 14.49
CA PRO A 226 -27.30 -10.27 14.60
C PRO A 226 -26.58 -10.00 13.28
N ILE A 227 -25.40 -9.35 13.32
CA ILE A 227 -24.62 -9.04 12.11
C ILE A 227 -24.33 -10.29 11.27
N GLY A 228 -24.15 -11.45 11.91
CA GLY A 228 -23.94 -12.72 11.22
C GLY A 228 -25.09 -13.09 10.27
N ASP A 229 -26.33 -12.82 10.65
CA ASP A 229 -27.52 -13.16 9.85
C ASP A 229 -27.66 -12.20 8.66
N ILE A 230 -27.43 -10.91 8.90
CA ILE A 230 -27.43 -9.87 7.86
C ILE A 230 -26.32 -10.14 6.83
N LEU A 231 -25.11 -10.47 7.30
CA LEU A 231 -24.00 -10.84 6.43
C LEU A 231 -24.33 -12.07 5.59
N GLU A 232 -24.91 -13.12 6.21
CA GLU A 232 -25.26 -14.33 5.48
C GLU A 232 -26.32 -14.04 4.40
N GLU A 233 -27.31 -13.20 4.70
CA GLU A 233 -28.34 -12.78 3.75
C GLU A 233 -27.73 -12.07 2.54
N ILE A 234 -26.85 -11.09 2.75
CA ILE A 234 -26.17 -10.37 1.67
C ILE A 234 -25.27 -11.34 0.87
N LEU A 235 -24.46 -12.15 1.55
CA LEU A 235 -23.48 -13.02 0.92
C LEU A 235 -24.10 -14.25 0.22
N ALA A 236 -25.34 -14.59 0.53
CA ALA A 236 -26.11 -15.64 -0.14
C ALA A 236 -26.74 -15.17 -1.47
N ARG A 237 -26.81 -13.86 -1.74
CA ARG A 237 -27.29 -13.33 -3.02
C ARG A 237 -26.44 -13.86 -4.17
N GLU A 238 -27.09 -14.19 -5.29
CA GLU A 238 -26.40 -14.72 -6.49
C GLU A 238 -25.30 -13.76 -7.00
N SER A 239 -25.43 -12.45 -6.75
CA SER A 239 -24.41 -11.44 -7.06
C SER A 239 -23.07 -11.67 -6.34
N TRP A 240 -23.06 -12.28 -5.14
CA TRP A 240 -21.88 -12.40 -4.27
C TRP A 240 -21.48 -13.83 -3.96
N LYS A 241 -22.38 -14.77 -4.23
CA LYS A 241 -22.15 -16.20 -4.08
C LYS A 241 -20.88 -16.60 -4.80
N ASP A 242 -20.02 -17.33 -4.08
CA ASP A 242 -18.72 -17.83 -4.53
C ASP A 242 -17.69 -16.79 -5.04
N HIS A 243 -17.99 -15.49 -4.93
CA HIS A 243 -17.06 -14.43 -5.30
C HIS A 243 -15.83 -14.43 -4.41
N ARG A 244 -14.71 -13.97 -4.96
CA ARG A 244 -13.40 -13.92 -4.31
C ARG A 244 -12.76 -12.58 -4.60
N ALA A 245 -12.21 -11.95 -3.57
CA ALA A 245 -11.59 -10.64 -3.68
C ALA A 245 -10.47 -10.60 -4.74
N SER A 246 -9.78 -11.72 -4.98
CA SER A 246 -8.74 -11.79 -6.02
C SER A 246 -9.26 -11.62 -7.46
N LYS A 247 -10.56 -11.74 -7.70
CA LYS A 247 -11.20 -11.62 -9.02
C LYS A 247 -12.13 -10.41 -9.13
N MET A 248 -12.36 -9.69 -8.04
CA MET A 248 -13.29 -8.57 -8.03
C MET A 248 -12.62 -7.29 -8.52
N ASP A 249 -13.35 -6.51 -9.31
CA ASP A 249 -12.96 -5.16 -9.73
C ASP A 249 -13.43 -4.08 -8.73
N LEU A 250 -13.14 -2.82 -9.05
CA LEU A 250 -13.47 -1.69 -8.19
C LEU A 250 -14.98 -1.50 -8.05
N ASP A 251 -15.75 -1.66 -9.12
CA ASP A 251 -17.19 -1.42 -9.12
C ASP A 251 -17.90 -2.47 -8.26
N GLN A 252 -17.46 -3.73 -8.34
CA GLN A 252 -17.94 -4.79 -7.46
C GLN A 252 -17.63 -4.54 -5.98
N PHE A 253 -16.45 -4.01 -5.65
CA PHE A 253 -16.16 -3.62 -4.27
C PHE A 253 -17.01 -2.43 -3.81
N LEU A 254 -17.25 -1.44 -4.67
CA LEU A 254 -18.08 -0.28 -4.35
C LEU A 254 -19.53 -0.69 -4.10
N GLN A 255 -20.08 -1.54 -4.96
CA GLN A 255 -21.43 -2.06 -4.80
C GLN A 255 -21.55 -2.90 -3.52
N LEU A 256 -20.58 -3.78 -3.24
CA LEU A 256 -20.58 -4.57 -2.02
C LEU A 256 -20.51 -3.69 -0.76
N LEU A 257 -19.69 -2.64 -0.78
CA LEU A 257 -19.60 -1.70 0.33
C LEU A 257 -20.92 -0.94 0.53
N ALA A 258 -21.57 -0.50 -0.55
CA ALA A 258 -22.86 0.17 -0.49
C ALA A 258 -23.93 -0.75 0.14
N GLU A 259 -24.02 -2.01 -0.30
CA GLU A 259 -24.97 -2.98 0.26
C GLU A 259 -24.73 -3.24 1.76
N PHE A 260 -23.47 -3.26 2.21
CA PHE A 260 -23.17 -3.37 3.64
C PHE A 260 -23.58 -2.12 4.41
N ASN A 261 -23.26 -0.93 3.89
CA ASN A 261 -23.59 0.33 4.55
C ASN A 261 -25.11 0.54 4.66
N GLU A 262 -25.87 0.19 3.63
CA GLU A 262 -27.35 0.22 3.63
C GLU A 262 -27.93 -0.74 4.69
N ALA A 263 -27.27 -1.87 4.93
CA ALA A 263 -27.64 -2.81 5.98
C ALA A 263 -27.07 -2.45 7.38
N GLY A 264 -26.45 -1.28 7.54
CA GLY A 264 -25.88 -0.82 8.80
C GLY A 264 -24.59 -1.55 9.23
N ILE A 265 -23.88 -2.17 8.29
CA ILE A 265 -22.60 -2.84 8.50
C ILE A 265 -21.48 -1.87 8.11
N HIS A 266 -20.66 -1.48 9.09
CA HIS A 266 -19.56 -0.54 8.89
C HIS A 266 -18.20 -1.19 9.19
N PHE A 267 -17.20 -0.89 8.36
CA PHE A 267 -15.85 -1.47 8.45
C PHE A 267 -14.85 -0.60 9.22
N SER A 268 -15.27 0.61 9.59
CA SER A 268 -14.54 1.53 10.45
C SER A 268 -15.52 2.33 11.32
N CYS A 269 -15.05 2.79 12.47
CA CYS A 269 -15.74 3.72 13.36
C CYS A 269 -14.94 5.02 13.50
#